data_AF-A0A3D0ZY37-F1
#
_entry.id   AF-A0A3D0ZY37-F1
#
_cell.length_a   1.000
_cell.length_b   1.000
_cell.length_c   1.000
_cell.angle_alpha   90.00
_cell.angle_beta   90.00
_cell.angle_gamma   90.00
#
_symmetry.space_group_name_H-M   'P 1'
#
loop_
_entity.id
_entity.type
_entity.pdbx_description
1 polymer ?
#
loop_
_entity_poly.entity_id
_entity_poly.type
_entity_poly.pdbx_seq_one_letter_code
_entity_poly.pdbx_strand_id
1 'polypeptide(L)'
;MSNQYQGTVTFMTDPFCSWCWGTLPALFELMERYKERLDFKLKCAGLQVGPHEPLSPAHKDNLLRLWREVAEVTGQPFTYKFPEAEDFIYHSEKACRAVQLARQQICEEPWQIFYTLQNAFYVYSRNLSDLKVLYELTSIPGLSETDFKTAMNSSDIIKLTRTEFAWCSK
;
A
#
# COMPACT_ATOMS: atom_id res chain seq x y z
N MET A 1 -4.01 29.77 15.46
CA MET A 1 -3.30 28.49 15.65
C MET A 1 -2.17 28.49 14.64
N SER A 2 -0.93 28.71 15.07
CA SER A 2 0.22 28.69 14.18
C SER A 2 0.34 27.28 13.59
N ASN A 3 0.39 27.16 12.27
CA ASN A 3 0.62 25.87 11.62
C ASN A 3 1.95 25.33 12.14
N GLN A 4 1.93 24.18 12.82
CA GLN A 4 3.13 23.57 13.43
C GLN A 4 4.19 23.23 12.38
N TYR A 5 3.75 22.98 11.14
CA TYR A 5 4.61 22.59 10.02
C TYR A 5 4.85 23.73 9.03
N GLN A 6 6.05 23.72 8.44
CA GLN A 6 6.51 24.65 7.40
C GLN A 6 6.00 24.27 6.00
N GLY A 7 5.52 23.04 5.81
CA GLY A 7 4.98 22.54 4.56
C GLY A 7 4.53 21.08 4.64
N THR A 8 3.96 20.58 3.55
CA THR A 8 3.48 19.20 3.41
C THR A 8 4.21 18.48 2.29
N VAL A 9 4.70 17.27 2.56
CA VAL A 9 5.25 16.36 1.56
C VAL A 9 4.25 15.23 1.35
N THR A 10 3.75 15.07 0.12
CA THR A 10 2.82 13.98 -0.21
C THR A 10 3.54 12.89 -0.99
N PHE A 11 3.62 11.70 -0.44
CA PHE A 11 4.10 10.49 -1.11
C PHE A 11 2.93 9.79 -1.80
N MET A 12 2.87 9.92 -3.13
CA MET A 12 1.91 9.20 -3.96
C MET A 12 2.47 7.82 -4.28
N THR A 13 1.71 6.78 -3.99
CA THR A 13 2.21 5.40 -3.99
C THR A 13 1.10 4.39 -4.27
N ASP A 14 1.44 3.11 -4.25
CA ASP A 14 0.50 1.99 -4.30
C ASP A 14 1.12 0.78 -3.58
N PRO A 15 0.33 -0.06 -2.87
CA PRO A 15 0.85 -1.28 -2.24
C PRO A 15 1.58 -2.23 -3.21
N PHE A 16 1.27 -2.20 -4.50
CA PHE A 16 1.94 -2.96 -5.56
C PHE A 16 2.94 -2.15 -6.41
N CYS A 17 3.29 -0.93 -5.99
CA CYS A 17 4.37 -0.15 -6.61
C CYS A 17 5.76 -0.59 -6.08
N SER A 18 6.52 -1.31 -6.90
CA SER A 18 7.83 -1.84 -6.50
C SER A 18 8.88 -0.75 -6.29
N TRP A 19 8.87 0.31 -7.12
CA TRP A 19 9.76 1.45 -6.91
C TRP A 19 9.43 2.23 -5.64
N CYS A 20 8.16 2.26 -5.25
CA CYS A 20 7.74 2.86 -3.99
C CYS A 20 8.23 2.04 -2.79
N TRP A 21 8.18 0.70 -2.88
CA TRP A 21 8.83 -0.20 -1.91
C TRP A 21 10.35 0.03 -1.82
N GLY A 22 11.00 0.20 -2.96
CA GLY A 22 12.41 0.59 -3.08
C GLY A 22 12.75 1.91 -2.36
N THR A 23 11.80 2.85 -2.35
CA THR A 23 12.01 4.22 -1.84
C THR A 23 11.76 4.34 -0.33
N LEU A 24 10.98 3.44 0.27
CA LEU A 24 10.55 3.56 1.68
C LEU A 24 11.70 3.76 2.67
N PRO A 25 12.85 3.05 2.61
CA PRO A 25 13.93 3.26 3.58
C PRO A 25 14.43 4.71 3.60
N ALA A 26 14.76 5.27 2.44
CA ALA A 26 15.23 6.65 2.33
C ALA A 26 14.14 7.67 2.71
N LEU A 27 12.87 7.38 2.38
CA LEU A 27 11.75 8.21 2.79
C LEU A 27 11.58 8.23 4.30
N PHE A 28 11.73 7.10 4.99
CA PHE A 28 11.63 7.04 6.45
C PHE A 28 12.77 7.78 7.14
N GLU A 29 14.00 7.73 6.61
CA GLU A 29 15.11 8.57 7.08
C GLU A 29 14.79 10.07 6.92
N LEU A 30 14.21 10.45 5.78
CA LEU A 30 13.78 11.83 5.53
C LEU A 30 12.68 12.25 6.52
N MET A 31 11.68 11.39 6.74
CA MET A 31 10.60 11.63 7.69
C MET A 31 11.14 11.85 9.10
N GLU A 32 12.02 10.97 9.58
CA GLU A 32 12.59 11.09 10.93
C GLU A 32 13.38 12.39 11.10
N ARG A 33 14.14 12.79 10.08
CA ARG A 33 14.94 14.02 10.10
C ARG A 33 14.09 15.30 10.10
N TYR A 34 12.90 15.27 9.50
CA TYR A 34 12.09 16.46 9.27
C TYR A 34 10.68 16.41 9.90
N LYS A 35 10.38 15.42 10.73
CA LYS A 35 9.05 15.24 11.36
C LYS A 35 8.56 16.40 12.21
N GLU A 36 9.45 17.27 12.69
CA GLU A 36 9.08 18.49 13.43
C GLU A 36 8.78 19.68 12.51
N ARG A 37 9.18 19.61 11.24
CA ARG A 37 9.12 20.73 10.28
C ARG A 37 8.16 20.47 9.13
N LEU A 38 7.99 19.22 8.71
CA LEU A 38 7.20 18.85 7.55
C LEU A 38 6.11 17.84 7.95
N ASP A 39 4.92 18.04 7.39
CA ASP A 39 3.83 17.09 7.49
C ASP A 39 3.93 16.09 6.33
N PHE A 40 4.12 14.81 6.62
CA PHE A 40 4.22 13.76 5.61
C PHE A 40 2.88 13.06 5.41
N LYS A 41 2.38 13.07 4.18
CA LYS A 41 1.11 12.45 3.79
C LYS A 41 1.36 11.28 2.85
N LEU A 42 0.60 10.21 3.05
CA LEU A 42 0.58 9.03 2.20
C LEU A 42 -0.67 9.07 1.33
N LYS A 43 -0.56 8.87 0.02
CA LYS A 43 -1.72 8.75 -0.86
C LYS A 43 -1.60 7.56 -1.79
N CYS A 44 -2.58 6.67 -1.76
CA CYS A 44 -2.66 5.58 -2.72
C CYS A 44 -3.19 6.11 -4.04
N ALA A 45 -2.42 5.99 -5.12
CA ALA A 45 -2.77 6.47 -6.45
C ALA A 45 -3.58 5.46 -7.28
N GLY A 46 -3.60 4.19 -6.87
CA GLY A 46 -4.31 3.13 -7.60
C GLY A 46 -3.56 2.72 -8.87
N LEU A 47 -2.32 2.25 -8.72
CA LEU A 47 -1.46 1.82 -9.82
C LEU A 47 -2.07 0.66 -10.62
N GLN A 48 -2.68 -0.29 -9.90
CA GLN A 48 -3.17 -1.54 -10.48
C GLN A 48 -4.65 -1.76 -10.14
N VAL A 49 -5.50 -0.92 -10.73
CA VAL A 49 -6.96 -0.91 -10.50
C VAL A 49 -7.76 -1.16 -11.78
N GLY A 50 -7.13 -1.81 -12.76
CA GLY A 50 -7.75 -2.24 -14.01
C GLY A 50 -8.62 -3.49 -13.85
N PRO A 51 -8.94 -4.19 -14.94
CA PRO A 51 -9.73 -5.42 -14.89
C PRO A 51 -9.17 -6.47 -13.91
N HIS A 52 -10.05 -7.22 -13.28
CA HIS A 52 -9.72 -8.32 -12.37
C HIS A 52 -9.33 -9.59 -13.16
N GLU A 53 -8.26 -9.50 -13.94
CA GLU A 53 -7.76 -10.60 -14.76
C GLU A 53 -6.46 -11.20 -14.18
N PRO A 54 -6.23 -12.52 -14.35
CA PRO A 54 -4.96 -13.12 -13.98
C PRO A 54 -3.79 -12.52 -14.76
N LEU A 55 -2.62 -12.45 -14.13
CA LEU A 55 -1.39 -12.02 -14.81
C LEU A 55 -0.99 -13.04 -15.89
N SER A 56 -0.79 -12.57 -17.12
CA SER A 56 -0.16 -13.39 -18.18
C SER A 56 1.29 -13.73 -17.83
N PRO A 57 1.86 -14.83 -18.37
CA PRO A 57 3.26 -15.18 -18.15
C PRO A 57 4.23 -14.03 -18.48
N ALA A 58 4.04 -13.38 -19.64
CA ALA A 58 4.87 -12.25 -20.04
C ALA A 58 4.79 -11.05 -19.07
N HIS A 59 3.61 -10.79 -18.49
CA HIS A 59 3.46 -9.74 -17.49
C HIS A 59 4.16 -10.12 -16.18
N LYS A 60 4.06 -11.39 -15.73
CA LYS A 60 4.81 -11.89 -14.57
C LYS A 60 6.32 -11.73 -14.76
N ASP A 61 6.84 -12.11 -15.92
CA ASP A 61 8.27 -12.00 -16.23
C ASP A 61 8.74 -10.54 -16.21
N ASN A 62 7.95 -9.62 -16.77
CA ASN A 62 8.25 -8.20 -16.73
C ASN A 62 8.26 -7.64 -15.29
N LEU A 63 7.28 -8.01 -14.46
CA LEU A 63 7.25 -7.62 -13.05
C LEU A 63 8.48 -8.14 -12.29
N LEU A 64 8.87 -9.41 -12.51
CA LEU A 64 10.05 -9.99 -11.87
C LEU A 64 11.35 -9.29 -12.32
N ARG A 65 11.46 -8.89 -13.60
CA ARG A 65 12.57 -8.06 -14.08
C ARG A 65 12.60 -6.71 -13.34
N LEU A 66 11.47 -6.01 -13.26
CA LEU A 66 11.38 -4.74 -12.54
C LEU A 66 11.76 -4.88 -11.05
N TRP A 67 11.35 -5.97 -10.39
CA TRP A 67 11.71 -6.22 -8.99
C TRP A 67 13.21 -6.44 -8.82
N ARG A 68 13.88 -7.11 -9.78
CA ARG A 68 15.34 -7.25 -9.77
C ARG A 68 16.04 -5.90 -9.93
N GLU A 69 15.56 -5.05 -10.84
CA GLU A 69 16.09 -3.70 -11.04
C GLU A 69 15.95 -2.84 -9.77
N VAL A 70 14.78 -2.88 -9.12
CA VAL A 70 14.57 -2.17 -7.85
C VAL A 70 15.53 -2.68 -6.76
N ALA A 71 15.69 -3.99 -6.65
CA ALA A 71 16.60 -4.59 -5.66
C ALA A 71 18.06 -4.19 -5.90
N GLU A 72 18.50 -4.18 -7.16
CA GLU A 72 19.86 -3.77 -7.55
C GLU A 72 20.13 -2.30 -7.23
N VAL A 73 19.16 -1.42 -7.48
CA VAL A 73 19.31 0.03 -7.26
C VAL A 73 19.17 0.43 -5.79
N THR A 74 18.25 -0.19 -5.06
CA THR A 74 17.85 0.28 -3.72
C THR A 74 18.31 -0.64 -2.59
N GLY A 75 18.72 -1.87 -2.88
CA GLY A 75 19.05 -2.89 -1.88
C GLY A 75 17.83 -3.47 -1.15
N GLN A 76 16.60 -3.06 -1.48
CA GLN A 76 15.40 -3.57 -0.85
C GLN A 76 15.18 -5.06 -1.18
N PRO A 77 14.73 -5.86 -0.19
CA PRO A 77 14.59 -7.29 -0.38
C PRO A 77 13.35 -7.65 -1.20
N PHE A 78 13.47 -8.72 -1.98
CA PHE A 78 12.40 -9.37 -2.71
C PHE A 78 12.54 -10.88 -2.64
N THR A 79 11.42 -11.58 -2.58
CA THR A 79 11.34 -13.05 -2.66
C THR A 79 11.28 -13.56 -4.11
N TYR A 80 10.95 -12.68 -5.06
CA TYR A 80 10.76 -12.99 -6.49
C TYR A 80 9.72 -14.08 -6.76
N LYS A 81 8.74 -14.21 -5.86
CA LYS A 81 7.60 -15.12 -5.98
C LYS A 81 6.30 -14.33 -5.89
N PHE A 82 5.30 -14.79 -6.62
CA PHE A 82 3.93 -14.32 -6.47
C PHE A 82 3.21 -15.21 -5.43
N PRO A 83 2.10 -14.74 -4.84
CA PRO A 83 1.26 -15.58 -4.01
C PRO A 83 0.82 -16.86 -4.73
N GLU A 84 0.88 -18.00 -4.04
CA GLU A 84 0.56 -19.32 -4.61
C GLU A 84 -0.95 -19.59 -4.75
N ALA A 85 -1.80 -18.71 -4.22
CA ALA A 85 -3.25 -18.86 -4.30
C ALA A 85 -3.71 -18.88 -5.77
N GLU A 86 -4.49 -19.90 -6.15
CA GLU A 86 -4.97 -20.09 -7.53
C GLU A 86 -5.82 -18.91 -8.03
N ASP A 87 -6.49 -18.22 -7.12
CA ASP A 87 -7.33 -17.06 -7.36
C ASP A 87 -6.59 -15.73 -7.12
N PHE A 88 -5.25 -15.73 -7.04
CA PHE A 88 -4.48 -14.50 -6.89
C PHE A 88 -4.70 -13.56 -8.09
N ILE A 89 -5.16 -12.35 -7.78
CA ILE A 89 -5.31 -11.26 -8.75
C ILE A 89 -4.36 -10.14 -8.36
N TYR A 90 -3.50 -9.72 -9.28
CA TYR A 90 -2.62 -8.57 -9.08
C TYR A 90 -3.46 -7.29 -9.24
N HIS A 91 -4.17 -6.90 -8.18
CA HIS A 91 -5.10 -5.76 -8.15
C HIS A 91 -5.05 -5.01 -6.80
N SER A 92 -4.59 -3.76 -6.81
CA SER A 92 -4.19 -3.04 -5.60
C SER A 92 -5.35 -2.50 -4.77
N GLU A 93 -6.55 -2.42 -5.35
CA GLU A 93 -7.63 -1.64 -4.77
C GLU A 93 -8.06 -2.09 -3.37
N LYS A 94 -8.11 -3.40 -3.08
CA LYS A 94 -8.36 -3.88 -1.71
C LYS A 94 -7.25 -3.49 -0.74
N ALA A 95 -5.99 -3.58 -1.15
CA ALA A 95 -4.88 -3.14 -0.30
C ALA A 95 -4.95 -1.62 -0.06
N CYS A 96 -5.30 -0.82 -1.07
CA CYS A 96 -5.54 0.63 -0.92
C CYS A 96 -6.71 0.94 0.03
N ARG A 97 -7.80 0.19 -0.04
CA ARG A 97 -8.92 0.31 0.92
C ARG A 97 -8.46 0.00 2.35
N ALA A 98 -7.60 -1.00 2.54
CA ALA A 98 -7.08 -1.35 3.86
C ALA A 98 -6.24 -0.21 4.46
N VAL A 99 -5.45 0.47 3.64
CA VAL A 99 -4.71 1.69 4.04
C VAL A 99 -5.68 2.81 4.44
N GLN A 100 -6.75 3.05 3.66
CA GLN A 100 -7.76 4.04 4.01
C GLN A 100 -8.51 3.70 5.30
N LEU A 101 -8.86 2.43 5.49
CA LEU A 101 -9.58 1.98 6.67
C LEU A 101 -8.70 2.14 7.91
N ALA A 102 -7.44 1.72 7.81
CA ALA A 102 -6.45 1.94 8.85
C ALA A 102 -6.39 3.41 9.25
N ARG A 103 -6.20 4.32 8.28
CA ARG A 103 -6.15 5.78 8.51
C ARG A 103 -7.35 6.30 9.31
N GLN A 104 -8.56 5.84 8.99
CA GLN A 104 -9.77 6.24 9.72
C GLN A 104 -9.78 5.76 11.17
N GLN A 105 -9.23 4.57 11.44
CA GLN A 105 -9.30 3.93 12.75
C GLN A 105 -8.20 4.41 13.69
N ILE A 106 -6.99 4.65 13.17
CA ILE A 106 -5.85 5.11 13.98
C ILE A 106 -5.75 6.64 14.08
N CYS A 107 -6.53 7.37 13.27
CA CYS A 107 -6.55 8.84 13.22
C CYS A 107 -5.17 9.48 12.91
N GLU A 108 -4.30 8.77 12.20
CA GLU A 108 -2.97 9.19 11.76
C GLU A 108 -2.63 8.59 10.38
N GLU A 109 -1.50 9.01 9.78
CA GLU A 109 -1.06 8.43 8.50
C GLU A 109 -0.53 7.00 8.71
N PRO A 110 -1.07 5.99 8.00
CA PRO A 110 -0.84 4.58 8.27
C PRO A 110 0.47 4.06 7.67
N TRP A 111 1.58 4.78 7.85
CA TRP A 111 2.89 4.45 7.27
C TRP A 111 3.38 3.05 7.62
N GLN A 112 3.26 2.67 8.89
CA GLN A 112 3.68 1.34 9.35
C GLN A 112 2.83 0.23 8.71
N ILE A 113 1.52 0.44 8.60
CA ILE A 113 0.60 -0.51 7.96
C ILE A 113 0.91 -0.61 6.46
N PHE A 114 1.16 0.53 5.79
CA PHE A 114 1.57 0.54 4.39
C PHE A 114 2.87 -0.25 4.16
N TYR A 115 3.89 -0.02 5.00
CA TYR A 115 5.13 -0.79 4.97
C TYR A 115 4.87 -2.29 5.19
N THR A 116 4.06 -2.66 6.19
CA THR A 116 3.70 -4.05 6.48
C THR A 116 3.03 -4.72 5.27
N LEU A 117 2.14 -4.04 4.56
CA LEU A 117 1.50 -4.57 3.36
C LEU A 117 2.53 -4.83 2.25
N GLN A 118 3.38 -3.85 1.94
CA GLN A 118 4.42 -4.01 0.91
C GLN A 118 5.42 -5.12 1.29
N ASN A 119 5.86 -5.16 2.54
CA ASN A 119 6.77 -6.18 3.05
C ASN A 119 6.14 -7.58 2.98
N ALA A 120 4.87 -7.72 3.37
CA ALA A 120 4.12 -8.97 3.25
C ALA A 120 4.05 -9.46 1.80
N PHE A 121 3.87 -8.56 0.84
CA PHE A 121 3.85 -8.92 -0.57
C PHE A 121 5.25 -9.25 -1.12
N TYR A 122 6.17 -8.29 -1.07
CA TYR A 122 7.46 -8.39 -1.74
C TYR A 122 8.45 -9.35 -1.07
N VAL A 123 8.36 -9.54 0.25
CA VAL A 123 9.28 -10.41 1.00
C VAL A 123 8.64 -11.75 1.34
N TYR A 124 7.33 -11.78 1.61
CA TYR A 124 6.64 -12.99 2.08
C TYR A 124 5.63 -13.57 1.10
N SER A 125 5.47 -13.01 -0.10
CA SER A 125 4.51 -13.48 -1.12
C SER A 125 3.06 -13.61 -0.62
N ARG A 126 2.65 -12.76 0.33
CA ARG A 126 1.30 -12.79 0.88
C ARG A 126 0.30 -12.17 -0.10
N ASN A 127 -0.88 -12.77 -0.23
CA ASN A 127 -1.94 -12.30 -1.13
C ASN A 127 -2.67 -11.07 -0.54
N LEU A 128 -2.34 -9.86 -1.00
CA LEU A 128 -3.00 -8.62 -0.55
C LEU A 128 -4.41 -8.41 -1.15
N SER A 129 -4.92 -9.33 -1.96
CA SER A 129 -6.30 -9.33 -2.43
C SER A 129 -7.23 -10.19 -1.56
N ASP A 130 -6.67 -10.92 -0.59
CA ASP A 130 -7.42 -11.67 0.43
C ASP A 130 -7.71 -10.77 1.65
N LEU A 131 -9.00 -10.63 1.99
CA LEU A 131 -9.43 -9.83 3.14
C LEU A 131 -8.95 -10.38 4.47
N LYS A 132 -8.77 -11.70 4.60
CA LYS A 132 -8.22 -12.31 5.81
C LYS A 132 -6.75 -11.94 5.99
N VAL A 133 -5.97 -12.02 4.92
CA VAL A 133 -4.56 -11.57 4.92
C VAL A 133 -4.48 -10.09 5.26
N LEU A 134 -5.32 -9.24 4.67
CA LEU A 134 -5.33 -7.81 4.98
C LEU A 134 -5.71 -7.52 6.44
N TYR A 135 -6.69 -8.25 7.00
CA TYR A 135 -7.06 -8.13 8.40
C TYR A 135 -5.87 -8.46 9.32
N GLU A 136 -5.22 -9.60 9.08
CA GLU A 136 -4.04 -10.04 9.86
C GLU A 136 -2.91 -8.99 9.80
N LEU A 137 -2.62 -8.47 8.61
CA LEU A 137 -1.51 -7.53 8.39
C LEU A 137 -1.78 -6.12 8.93
N THR A 138 -3.02 -5.68 8.91
CA THR A 138 -3.37 -4.31 9.36
C THR A 138 -3.49 -4.22 10.88
N SER A 139 -3.88 -5.31 11.56
CA SER A 139 -3.93 -5.40 13.03
C SER A 139 -4.59 -4.19 13.69
N ILE A 140 -5.69 -3.69 13.11
CA ILE A 140 -6.37 -2.48 13.56
C ILE A 140 -6.95 -2.72 14.97
N PRO A 141 -6.54 -1.95 15.99
CA PRO A 141 -7.00 -2.16 17.36
C PRO A 141 -8.52 -2.04 17.49
N GLY A 142 -9.14 -3.00 18.18
CA GLY A 142 -10.57 -2.96 18.49
C GLY A 142 -11.51 -3.33 17.33
N LEU A 143 -10.97 -3.69 16.15
CA LEU A 143 -11.77 -4.10 15.00
C LEU A 143 -11.78 -5.62 14.87
N SER A 144 -12.96 -6.25 14.91
CA SER A 144 -13.07 -7.70 14.69
C SER A 144 -12.86 -8.05 13.20
N GLU A 145 -12.53 -9.30 12.88
CA GLU A 145 -12.40 -9.75 11.49
C GLU A 145 -13.70 -9.53 10.70
N THR A 146 -14.85 -9.76 11.34
CA THR A 146 -16.17 -9.57 10.74
C THR A 146 -16.43 -8.09 10.43
N ASP A 147 -16.12 -7.21 11.37
CA ASP A 147 -16.29 -5.76 11.18
C ASP A 147 -15.31 -5.22 10.14
N PHE A 148 -14.08 -5.71 10.13
CA PHE A 148 -13.10 -5.39 9.09
C PHE A 148 -13.61 -5.77 7.70
N LYS A 149 -14.07 -7.01 7.50
CA LYS A 149 -14.63 -7.46 6.22
C LYS A 149 -15.86 -6.64 5.82
N THR A 150 -16.70 -6.28 6.77
CA THR A 150 -17.87 -5.43 6.52
C THR A 150 -17.44 -4.04 6.06
N ALA A 151 -16.52 -3.40 6.79
CA ALA A 151 -15.99 -2.08 6.47
C ALA A 151 -15.30 -2.07 5.09
N MET A 152 -14.48 -3.07 4.78
CA MET A 152 -13.77 -3.22 3.50
C MET A 152 -14.67 -3.36 2.27
N ASN A 153 -15.93 -3.78 2.48
CA ASN A 153 -16.94 -3.90 1.44
C ASN A 153 -17.96 -2.75 1.44
N SER A 154 -17.85 -1.79 2.36
CA SER A 154 -18.76 -0.64 2.44
C SER A 154 -18.60 0.29 1.25
N SER A 155 -19.70 0.94 0.83
CA SER A 155 -19.67 1.99 -0.20
C SER A 155 -18.75 3.15 0.17
N ASP A 156 -18.64 3.43 1.47
CA ASP A 156 -17.93 4.59 1.99
C ASP A 156 -16.42 4.42 1.82
N ILE A 157 -15.85 3.26 2.20
CA ILE A 157 -14.42 3.03 2.00
C ILE A 157 -14.05 2.95 0.52
N ILE A 158 -14.93 2.37 -0.31
CA ILE A 158 -14.74 2.29 -1.76
C ILE A 158 -14.72 3.69 -2.36
N LYS A 159 -15.68 4.54 -2.00
CA LYS A 159 -15.77 5.91 -2.50
C LYS A 159 -14.59 6.75 -2.04
N LEU A 160 -14.18 6.63 -0.77
CA LEU A 160 -13.02 7.33 -0.23
C LEU A 160 -11.74 6.95 -0.97
N THR A 161 -11.53 5.65 -1.18
CA THR A 161 -10.37 5.12 -1.93
C THR A 161 -10.35 5.65 -3.36
N ARG A 162 -11.47 5.58 -4.08
CA ARG A 162 -11.58 6.12 -5.45
C ARG A 162 -11.40 7.63 -5.53
N THR A 163 -11.83 8.36 -4.50
CA THR A 163 -11.62 9.81 -4.40
C THR A 163 -10.13 10.13 -4.28
N GLU A 164 -9.37 9.33 -3.53
CA GLU A 164 -7.92 9.49 -3.45
C GLU A 164 -7.22 9.16 -4.78
N PHE A 165 -7.66 8.12 -5.49
CA PHE A 165 -7.16 7.83 -6.85
C PHE A 165 -7.38 9.02 -7.78
N ALA A 166 -8.61 9.54 -7.82
CA ALA A 166 -8.94 10.70 -8.65
C ALA A 166 -8.21 11.98 -8.24
N TRP A 167 -7.78 12.11 -6.99
CA TRP A 167 -6.93 13.21 -6.53
C TRP A 167 -5.50 13.07 -7.08
N CYS A 168 -4.95 11.85 -7.12
CA CYS A 168 -3.59 11.59 -7.62
C CYS A 168 -3.46 11.68 -9.14
N SER A 169 -4.57 11.62 -9.89
CA SER A 169 -4.60 11.73 -11.35
C SER A 169 -4.70 13.18 -11.88
N LYS A 170 -4.64 14.18 -11.00
CA LYS A 170 -4.67 15.61 -11.36
C LYS A 170 -3.27 16.20 -11.39
#